data_AF-A0A024WXL9-F1
#
_entry.id   AF-A0A024WXL9-F1
#
_cell.length_a   1.000
_cell.length_b   1.000
_cell.length_c   1.000
_cell.angle_alpha   90.00
_cell.angle_beta   90.00
_cell.angle_gamma   90.00
#
_symmetry.space_group_name_H-M   'P 1'
#
loop_
_entity.id
_entity.type
_entity.pdbx_description
1 polymer ?
#
loop_
_entity_poly.entity_id
_entity_poly.type
_entity_poly.pdbx_seq_one_letter_code
_entity_poly.pdbx_strand_id
1 'polypeptide(L)'
;MRRKRSILQIFENSIKSKEGKCNFTKRYITHYYNIPLKIKKHDLPSVIKYFSHKPNGKHNYVTNMITQKNRKSFLFFFFLYNKYFFGKQEQIRKMNYHEEMNKINIKNDGNRKIYMYPKNDIHEEDGDHKNDVEINQKRNEQNCKSFNDEKNENARDPNKILYLINPRGFCKGVSRAIETVEECLKLFKPPIYVKHKIVHNDIVCKKLEKEGAIFIEDLNDVPDGHILIYSAHGISPQIREIAKKKKLIEIDATCPLVNKVHVYVQMKAKENYDIILIGYKNHVEVIGTYNEAPHCTHIVENVNDVDKLNFPLNKKLFYVTQTTLSMDDCALIVQKLKNKFPHIETIPSGSICYATTNRQTALNKICTKCDLTIVVGSSSSSNAKKLVYSSQIRNVPAVLLNTVHDLDQQILKNVNKIALTSAASTPEQETQKFVNLLTNPPFNYTLQNFDGAHENVPKWKLPKNLLHMIKEREK
;
A
#
# COMPACT_ATOMS: atom_id res chain seq x y z
N MET A 1 17.14 -24.76 -24.02
CA MET A 1 15.77 -24.37 -24.41
C MET A 1 14.75 -25.30 -23.73
N ARG A 2 14.04 -24.84 -22.69
CA ARG A 2 12.83 -25.51 -22.16
C ARG A 2 11.76 -24.43 -21.95
N ARG A 3 10.64 -24.57 -22.67
CA ARG A 3 9.57 -23.56 -22.78
C ARG A 3 8.85 -23.38 -21.43
N LYS A 4 8.65 -22.12 -21.02
CA LYS A 4 7.73 -21.70 -19.95
C LYS A 4 6.35 -22.33 -20.21
N ARG A 5 5.81 -23.09 -19.25
CA ARG A 5 4.43 -23.59 -19.28
C ARG A 5 3.58 -22.73 -18.36
N SER A 6 2.40 -22.34 -18.80
CA SER A 6 1.48 -21.52 -18.00
C SER A 6 0.87 -22.34 -16.85
N ILE A 7 0.56 -21.67 -15.74
CA ILE A 7 -0.11 -22.24 -14.55
C ILE A 7 -1.38 -23.02 -14.91
N LEU A 8 -2.12 -22.57 -15.93
CA LEU A 8 -3.31 -23.27 -16.44
C LEU A 8 -2.98 -24.66 -17.01
N GLN A 9 -1.85 -24.79 -17.70
CA GLN A 9 -1.43 -26.05 -18.34
C GLN A 9 -0.96 -27.09 -17.31
N ILE A 10 -0.50 -26.66 -16.14
CA ILE A 10 -0.18 -27.53 -15.00
C ILE A 10 -1.48 -28.04 -14.34
N PHE A 11 -2.50 -27.18 -14.27
CA PHE A 11 -3.82 -27.51 -13.75
C PHE A 11 -4.59 -28.50 -14.65
N GLU A 12 -4.50 -28.34 -15.97
CA GLU A 12 -5.12 -29.28 -16.92
C GLU A 12 -4.43 -30.65 -16.93
N ASN A 13 -3.11 -30.70 -16.73
CA ASN A 13 -2.38 -31.96 -16.68
C ASN A 13 -2.60 -32.74 -15.37
N SER A 14 -2.96 -32.06 -14.28
CA SER A 14 -3.32 -32.72 -13.01
C SER A 14 -4.72 -33.35 -13.04
N ILE A 15 -5.56 -32.98 -14.02
CA ILE A 15 -6.87 -33.62 -14.27
C ILE A 15 -6.72 -34.81 -15.24
N LYS A 16 -5.63 -34.88 -16.03
CA LYS A 16 -5.40 -35.93 -17.04
C LYS A 16 -4.66 -37.18 -16.56
N SER A 17 -4.16 -37.23 -15.32
CA SER A 17 -3.59 -38.47 -14.80
C SER A 17 -4.71 -39.51 -14.56
N LYS A 18 -4.78 -40.47 -15.48
CA LYS A 18 -5.43 -41.77 -15.24
C LYS A 18 -4.72 -42.42 -14.07
N GLU A 19 -5.21 -42.16 -12.87
CA GLU A 19 -5.11 -42.94 -11.63
C GLU A 19 -5.32 -42.02 -10.41
N GLY A 20 -6.56 -41.57 -10.23
CA GLY A 20 -7.26 -41.57 -8.93
C GLY A 20 -6.60 -41.01 -7.66
N LYS A 21 -5.50 -40.24 -7.69
CA LYS A 21 -4.87 -39.69 -6.48
C LYS A 21 -4.65 -38.19 -6.57
N CYS A 22 -5.67 -37.45 -6.13
CA CYS A 22 -5.68 -36.00 -5.91
C CYS A 22 -4.87 -35.59 -4.65
N ASN A 23 -3.65 -36.13 -4.48
CA ASN A 23 -2.81 -35.86 -3.32
C ASN A 23 -1.94 -34.61 -3.48
N PHE A 24 -1.68 -34.16 -4.71
CA PHE A 24 -0.75 -33.06 -4.98
C PHE A 24 -1.37 -31.68 -4.67
N THR A 25 -2.61 -31.46 -5.09
CA THR A 25 -3.38 -30.22 -4.86
C THR A 25 -3.68 -29.99 -3.38
N LYS A 26 -3.96 -31.06 -2.63
CA LYS A 26 -4.23 -30.98 -1.19
C LYS A 26 -2.98 -30.57 -0.40
N ARG A 27 -1.80 -31.12 -0.74
CA ARG A 27 -0.53 -30.75 -0.11
C ARG A 27 -0.16 -29.30 -0.39
N TYR A 28 -0.38 -28.84 -1.62
CA TYR A 28 0.02 -27.49 -2.04
C TYR A 28 -0.84 -26.39 -1.37
N ILE A 29 -2.17 -26.56 -1.32
CA ILE A 29 -3.06 -25.57 -0.70
C ILE A 29 -2.88 -25.53 0.83
N THR A 30 -2.69 -26.69 1.47
CA THR A 30 -2.46 -26.77 2.92
C THR A 30 -1.14 -26.10 3.30
N HIS A 31 -0.09 -26.26 2.47
CA HIS A 31 1.22 -25.67 2.72
C HIS A 31 1.25 -24.15 2.48
N TYR A 32 0.47 -23.65 1.52
CA TYR A 32 0.50 -22.23 1.15
C TYR A 32 -0.38 -21.34 2.02
N TYR A 33 -1.49 -21.85 2.54
CA TYR A 33 -2.44 -21.07 3.34
C TYR A 33 -2.55 -21.52 4.79
N ASN A 34 -1.86 -22.58 5.19
CA ASN A 34 -1.90 -23.14 6.55
C ASN A 34 -3.32 -23.46 7.06
N ILE A 35 -4.25 -23.81 6.16
CA ILE A 35 -5.62 -24.22 6.47
C ILE A 35 -5.76 -25.72 6.20
N PRO A 36 -6.09 -26.55 7.21
CA PRO A 36 -6.34 -27.97 7.01
C PRO A 36 -7.69 -28.20 6.31
N LEU A 37 -7.66 -28.48 5.00
CA LEU A 37 -8.86 -28.85 4.24
C LEU A 37 -9.26 -30.32 4.49
N LYS A 38 -10.36 -30.53 5.24
CA LYS A 38 -11.06 -31.83 5.31
C LYS A 38 -12.13 -31.91 4.21
N ILE A 39 -11.75 -32.34 3.01
CA ILE A 39 -12.70 -32.67 1.93
C ILE A 39 -13.06 -34.15 2.04
N LYS A 40 -14.35 -34.50 2.13
CA LYS A 40 -14.82 -35.89 2.12
C LYS A 40 -15.07 -36.34 0.67
N LYS A 41 -14.93 -37.65 0.43
CA LYS A 41 -14.91 -38.24 -0.92
C LYS A 41 -16.22 -38.05 -1.73
N HIS A 42 -17.34 -37.80 -1.06
CA HIS A 42 -18.65 -37.56 -1.67
C HIS A 42 -18.90 -36.12 -2.12
N ASP A 43 -18.03 -35.17 -1.76
CA ASP A 43 -18.17 -33.74 -2.10
C ASP A 43 -17.59 -33.39 -3.48
N LEU A 44 -17.12 -34.37 -4.26
CA LEU A 44 -16.54 -34.19 -5.59
C LEU A 44 -17.58 -34.54 -6.68
N PRO A 45 -17.98 -33.58 -7.54
CA PRO A 45 -18.91 -33.88 -8.62
C PRO A 45 -18.28 -34.82 -9.66
N SER A 46 -19.05 -35.79 -10.14
CA SER A 46 -18.69 -36.68 -11.24
C SER A 46 -18.56 -35.91 -12.56
N VAL A 47 -17.36 -35.93 -13.15
CA VAL A 47 -17.06 -35.26 -14.43
C VAL A 47 -17.57 -36.12 -15.59
N ILE A 48 -18.61 -35.67 -16.29
CA ILE A 48 -19.07 -36.26 -17.56
C ILE A 48 -18.23 -35.70 -18.71
N LYS A 49 -17.60 -36.59 -19.48
CA LYS A 49 -16.77 -36.27 -20.66
C LYS A 49 -17.67 -35.87 -21.85
N TYR A 50 -17.53 -34.65 -22.35
CA TYR A 50 -18.06 -34.27 -23.67
C TYR A 50 -16.88 -34.17 -24.66
N PHE A 51 -16.90 -35.01 -25.69
CA PHE A 51 -16.02 -34.86 -26.85
C PHE A 51 -16.78 -34.10 -27.94
N SER A 52 -16.20 -33.03 -28.46
CA SER A 52 -16.54 -32.56 -29.81
C SER A 52 -15.24 -32.32 -30.59
N HIS A 53 -15.10 -33.03 -31.69
CA HIS A 53 -14.16 -32.72 -32.76
C HIS A 53 -14.87 -31.79 -33.74
N LYS A 54 -14.18 -30.77 -34.25
CA LYS A 54 -14.04 -30.55 -35.71
C LYS A 54 -12.97 -29.49 -36.03
N PRO A 55 -12.42 -29.55 -37.27
CA PRO A 55 -11.17 -28.95 -37.67
C PRO A 55 -11.38 -27.52 -38.17
N ASN A 56 -10.51 -26.62 -37.74
CA ASN A 56 -9.87 -25.58 -38.57
C ASN A 56 -9.27 -24.53 -37.63
N GLY A 57 -7.94 -24.49 -37.61
CA GLY A 57 -7.16 -23.64 -36.73
C GLY A 57 -7.39 -22.16 -37.01
N LYS A 58 -8.01 -21.46 -36.05
CA LYS A 58 -7.78 -20.05 -35.74
C LYS A 58 -7.94 -19.88 -34.23
N HIS A 59 -6.88 -19.46 -33.55
CA HIS A 59 -6.94 -19.04 -32.15
C HIS A 59 -7.33 -17.57 -32.11
N ASN A 60 -8.54 -17.27 -31.62
CA ASN A 60 -8.91 -15.93 -31.18
C ASN A 60 -9.26 -15.98 -29.69
N TYR A 61 -8.79 -14.96 -28.99
CA TYR A 61 -8.89 -14.76 -27.56
C TYR A 61 -10.34 -14.75 -27.07
N VAL A 62 -10.52 -15.23 -25.85
CA VAL A 62 -11.80 -15.43 -25.16
C VAL A 62 -12.47 -14.09 -24.86
N THR A 63 -13.29 -13.60 -25.79
CA THR A 63 -14.34 -12.62 -25.52
C THR A 63 -15.50 -12.88 -26.49
N ASN A 64 -16.39 -13.79 -26.09
CA ASN A 64 -17.81 -13.89 -26.45
C ASN A 64 -18.24 -15.36 -26.46
N MET A 65 -18.73 -15.86 -25.33
CA MET A 65 -19.75 -16.92 -25.27
C MET A 65 -20.15 -17.11 -23.81
N ILE A 66 -21.04 -16.27 -23.26
CA ILE A 66 -22.04 -16.74 -22.29
C ILE A 66 -23.36 -16.02 -22.57
N THR A 67 -23.94 -16.30 -23.74
CA THR A 67 -25.37 -16.21 -23.95
C THR A 67 -25.95 -17.62 -23.82
N GLN A 68 -26.78 -17.79 -22.79
CA GLN A 68 -27.85 -18.79 -22.66
C GLN A 68 -27.52 -20.28 -22.92
N LYS A 69 -27.28 -21.04 -21.83
CA LYS A 69 -27.99 -22.28 -21.44
C LYS A 69 -27.19 -23.08 -20.41
N ASN A 70 -27.47 -22.82 -19.12
CA ASN A 70 -27.50 -23.76 -17.99
C ASN A 70 -27.20 -23.02 -16.67
N ARG A 71 -28.27 -22.48 -16.08
CA ARG A 71 -28.25 -21.68 -14.84
C ARG A 71 -27.90 -22.46 -13.55
N LYS A 72 -27.61 -23.77 -13.58
CA LYS A 72 -27.37 -24.54 -12.34
C LYS A 72 -25.90 -24.63 -11.91
N SER A 73 -24.95 -24.60 -12.84
CA SER A 73 -23.51 -24.75 -12.50
C SER A 73 -22.86 -23.45 -12.02
N PHE A 74 -23.37 -22.28 -12.45
CA PHE A 74 -22.90 -20.99 -11.96
C PHE A 74 -23.44 -20.66 -10.56
N LEU A 75 -24.68 -21.07 -10.27
CA LEU A 75 -25.29 -20.83 -8.95
C LEU A 75 -24.55 -21.59 -7.84
N PHE A 76 -24.01 -22.78 -8.07
CA PHE A 76 -23.29 -23.52 -7.03
C PHE A 76 -21.89 -22.94 -6.72
N PHE A 77 -21.16 -22.47 -7.74
CA PHE A 77 -19.87 -21.77 -7.54
C PHE A 77 -20.06 -20.38 -6.94
N PHE A 78 -21.10 -19.66 -7.34
CA PHE A 78 -21.46 -18.37 -6.74
C PHE A 78 -21.97 -18.54 -5.30
N PHE A 79 -22.65 -19.65 -4.98
CA PHE A 79 -23.11 -19.93 -3.61
C PHE A 79 -21.98 -20.36 -2.68
N LEU A 80 -20.98 -21.12 -3.15
CA LEU A 80 -19.79 -21.45 -2.36
C LEU A 80 -18.89 -20.22 -2.15
N TYR A 81 -18.75 -19.38 -3.18
CA TYR A 81 -18.00 -18.13 -3.08
C TYR A 81 -18.67 -17.15 -2.10
N ASN A 82 -20.00 -16.99 -2.17
CA ASN A 82 -20.73 -16.08 -1.27
C ASN A 82 -20.96 -16.65 0.14
N LYS A 83 -21.21 -17.96 0.31
CA LYS A 83 -21.42 -18.54 1.65
C LYS A 83 -20.15 -18.54 2.51
N TYR A 84 -18.97 -18.58 1.89
CA TYR A 84 -17.70 -18.51 2.62
C TYR A 84 -17.23 -17.07 2.91
N PHE A 85 -17.60 -16.09 2.06
CA PHE A 85 -17.24 -14.67 2.26
C PHE A 85 -18.30 -13.85 3.01
N PHE A 86 -19.60 -14.17 2.88
CA PHE A 86 -20.70 -13.47 3.55
C PHE A 86 -21.30 -14.24 4.74
N GLY A 87 -20.88 -15.50 4.98
CA GLY A 87 -21.38 -16.36 6.06
C GLY A 87 -21.00 -15.94 7.49
N LYS A 88 -20.45 -14.74 7.70
CA LYS A 88 -20.22 -14.14 9.02
C LYS A 88 -20.79 -12.72 9.17
N GLN A 89 -21.79 -12.34 8.37
CA GLN A 89 -22.55 -11.10 8.58
C GLN A 89 -23.98 -11.29 9.11
N GLU A 90 -24.50 -12.51 9.23
CA GLU A 90 -25.87 -12.74 9.74
C GLU A 90 -25.99 -13.00 11.26
N GLN A 91 -24.90 -12.84 12.04
CA GLN A 91 -24.98 -12.87 13.51
C GLN A 91 -24.69 -11.52 14.19
N ILE A 92 -24.73 -10.41 13.45
CA ILE A 92 -24.80 -9.06 14.02
C ILE A 92 -26.02 -8.34 13.43
N ARG A 93 -27.20 -8.93 13.64
CA ARG A 93 -28.48 -8.22 13.61
C ARG A 93 -29.03 -8.22 15.03
N LYS A 94 -28.56 -7.24 15.79
CA LYS A 94 -29.25 -6.54 16.89
C LYS A 94 -28.20 -5.73 17.65
N MET A 95 -27.96 -4.51 17.17
CA MET A 95 -27.62 -3.34 17.99
C MET A 95 -27.84 -2.12 17.09
N ASN A 96 -28.98 -1.46 17.32
CA ASN A 96 -29.41 -0.23 16.65
C ASN A 96 -28.44 0.90 17.00
N TYR A 97 -27.82 1.55 16.00
CA TYR A 97 -27.24 2.88 16.13
C TYR A 97 -27.00 3.56 14.78
N HIS A 98 -27.97 3.49 13.85
CA HIS A 98 -27.97 4.33 12.64
C HIS A 98 -29.39 4.63 12.20
N GLU A 99 -29.96 5.70 12.75
CA GLU A 99 -31.21 6.30 12.26
C GLU A 99 -31.10 7.79 11.89
N GLU A 100 -29.88 8.33 11.66
CA GLU A 100 -29.71 9.76 11.32
C GLU A 100 -28.93 10.10 10.04
N MET A 101 -28.71 9.18 9.09
CA MET A 101 -27.92 9.48 7.88
C MET A 101 -28.59 9.14 6.55
N ASN A 102 -29.91 9.27 6.45
CA ASN A 102 -30.62 9.07 5.18
C ASN A 102 -31.41 10.30 4.73
N LYS A 103 -30.74 11.24 4.04
CA LYS A 103 -31.32 12.03 2.92
C LYS A 103 -30.23 12.34 1.87
N ILE A 104 -29.87 11.35 1.05
CA ILE A 104 -29.09 11.56 -0.18
C ILE A 104 -30.00 11.19 -1.35
N ASN A 105 -30.38 12.18 -2.16
CA ASN A 105 -31.12 11.95 -3.41
C ASN A 105 -30.16 11.43 -4.49
N ILE A 106 -30.47 10.25 -5.04
CA ILE A 106 -29.69 9.59 -6.09
C ILE A 106 -30.41 9.80 -7.43
N LYS A 107 -29.77 10.46 -8.40
CA LYS A 107 -30.14 10.36 -9.83
C LYS A 107 -29.10 9.51 -10.56
N ASN A 108 -29.58 8.53 -11.32
CA ASN A 108 -28.75 7.63 -12.13
C ASN A 108 -28.56 8.20 -13.53
N ASP A 109 -27.30 8.29 -13.98
CA ASP A 109 -26.94 8.27 -15.39
C ASP A 109 -25.75 7.30 -15.59
N GLY A 110 -25.78 6.52 -16.68
CA GLY A 110 -25.12 5.23 -16.84
C GLY A 110 -23.68 5.07 -16.32
N ASN A 111 -23.47 4.01 -15.53
CA ASN A 111 -22.21 3.36 -15.15
C ASN A 111 -21.19 4.09 -14.25
N ARG A 112 -21.54 5.19 -13.57
CA ARG A 112 -20.72 5.71 -12.44
C ARG A 112 -21.60 6.17 -11.27
N LYS A 113 -21.24 5.77 -10.05
CA LYS A 113 -21.80 6.38 -8.82
C LYS A 113 -21.08 7.71 -8.58
N ILE A 114 -21.77 8.83 -8.73
CA ILE A 114 -21.27 10.16 -8.35
C ILE A 114 -21.91 10.49 -7.00
N TYR A 115 -21.09 10.73 -5.99
CA TYR A 115 -21.53 11.23 -4.68
C TYR A 115 -21.47 12.75 -4.73
N MET A 116 -22.62 13.41 -4.68
CA MET A 116 -22.72 14.86 -4.50
C MET A 116 -23.18 15.16 -3.09
N TYR A 117 -22.45 15.99 -2.36
CA TYR A 117 -22.95 16.61 -1.13
C TYR A 117 -23.78 17.84 -1.50
N PRO A 118 -24.93 18.06 -0.86
CA PRO A 118 -25.66 19.32 -1.02
C PRO A 118 -24.85 20.48 -0.45
N LYS A 119 -24.87 21.62 -1.15
CA LYS A 119 -24.58 22.93 -0.53
C LYS A 119 -25.53 23.05 0.66
N ASN A 120 -25.00 23.29 1.86
CA ASN A 120 -25.84 23.72 2.96
C ASN A 120 -26.29 25.15 2.66
N ASP A 121 -27.61 25.30 2.49
CA ASP A 121 -28.28 26.57 2.59
C ASP A 121 -28.12 27.13 4.01
N ILE A 122 -28.02 28.45 4.02
CA ILE A 122 -27.98 29.34 5.17
C ILE A 122 -29.26 29.14 6.00
N HIS A 123 -29.12 29.00 7.31
CA HIS A 123 -30.16 29.42 8.24
C HIS A 123 -29.56 30.44 9.19
N GLU A 124 -30.07 31.66 9.02
CA GLU A 124 -30.00 32.78 9.95
C GLU A 124 -30.62 32.36 11.29
N GLU A 125 -29.93 32.66 12.39
CA GLU A 125 -30.56 32.75 13.70
C GLU A 125 -30.94 34.20 13.95
N ASP A 126 -32.23 34.41 14.23
CA ASP A 126 -32.82 35.65 14.71
C ASP A 126 -32.12 36.12 16.00
N GLY A 127 -31.43 37.24 15.91
CA GLY A 127 -30.86 37.98 17.02
C GLY A 127 -31.30 39.44 16.95
N ASP A 128 -32.32 39.74 17.74
CA ASP A 128 -32.99 41.02 17.94
C ASP A 128 -32.00 42.18 18.20
N HIS A 129 -31.88 43.13 17.26
CA HIS A 129 -31.41 44.49 17.56
C HIS A 129 -32.10 45.51 16.65
N LYS A 130 -33.01 46.25 17.28
CA LYS A 130 -33.65 47.47 16.77
C LYS A 130 -32.65 48.63 16.62
N ASN A 131 -33.02 49.53 15.69
CA ASN A 131 -32.68 50.95 15.55
C ASN A 131 -31.39 51.30 14.78
N ASP A 132 -31.54 51.71 13.50
CA ASP A 132 -31.62 53.12 13.05
C ASP A 132 -31.31 53.23 11.53
N VAL A 133 -32.29 53.55 10.68
CA VAL A 133 -32.58 54.89 10.09
C VAL A 133 -31.76 55.20 8.80
N GLU A 134 -32.52 55.27 7.70
CA GLU A 134 -32.42 56.14 6.51
C GLU A 134 -31.52 55.87 5.28
N ILE A 135 -32.22 55.59 4.15
CA ILE A 135 -32.27 56.36 2.89
C ILE A 135 -30.95 56.60 2.12
N ASN A 136 -30.77 55.93 0.97
CA ASN A 136 -30.89 56.58 -0.36
C ASN A 136 -30.76 55.62 -1.55
N GLN A 137 -31.71 55.79 -2.49
CA GLN A 137 -31.75 55.18 -3.82
C GLN A 137 -31.01 56.03 -4.87
N LYS A 138 -30.64 55.36 -5.97
CA LYS A 138 -30.39 55.87 -7.35
C LYS A 138 -29.04 56.53 -7.66
N ARG A 139 -28.32 55.87 -8.59
CA ARG A 139 -27.66 56.37 -9.83
C ARG A 139 -26.60 55.34 -10.25
N ASN A 140 -26.31 55.03 -11.50
CA ASN A 140 -26.95 55.21 -12.80
C ASN A 140 -26.26 54.18 -13.73
N GLU A 141 -27.00 53.63 -14.68
CA GLU A 141 -26.47 52.94 -15.85
C GLU A 141 -25.60 53.89 -16.68
N GLN A 142 -24.45 53.41 -17.18
CA GLN A 142 -23.88 53.67 -18.52
C GLN A 142 -22.38 53.33 -18.54
N ASN A 143 -22.03 52.18 -19.13
CA ASN A 143 -21.07 52.10 -20.24
C ASN A 143 -20.85 50.63 -20.63
N CYS A 144 -21.64 50.18 -21.60
CA CYS A 144 -21.22 49.11 -22.51
C CYS A 144 -20.14 49.68 -23.44
N LYS A 145 -18.91 49.19 -23.33
CA LYS A 145 -17.99 49.12 -24.47
C LYS A 145 -17.48 47.69 -24.60
N SER A 146 -17.90 47.13 -25.73
CA SER A 146 -17.56 45.86 -26.35
C SER A 146 -16.06 45.69 -26.63
N PHE A 147 -15.61 44.45 -26.43
CA PHE A 147 -14.57 43.73 -27.16
C PHE A 147 -13.11 44.21 -27.05
N ASN A 148 -12.35 43.48 -26.23
CA ASN A 148 -11.09 42.83 -26.61
C ASN A 148 -10.73 41.77 -25.55
N ASP A 149 -11.43 40.63 -25.57
CA ASP A 149 -11.02 39.43 -24.84
C ASP A 149 -10.04 38.62 -25.71
N GLU A 150 -8.84 39.16 -25.95
CA GLU A 150 -7.68 38.30 -26.13
C GLU A 150 -7.25 37.89 -24.72
N LYS A 151 -7.90 36.84 -24.20
CA LYS A 151 -7.39 36.16 -23.01
C LYS A 151 -5.98 35.70 -23.33
N ASN A 152 -5.03 36.37 -22.69
CA ASN A 152 -3.64 35.97 -22.66
C ASN A 152 -3.60 34.57 -22.04
N GLU A 153 -3.69 33.51 -22.85
CA GLU A 153 -3.77 32.09 -22.41
C GLU A 153 -2.54 31.66 -21.60
N ASN A 154 -1.52 32.53 -21.54
CA ASN A 154 -0.28 32.35 -20.80
C ASN A 154 -0.19 33.15 -19.49
N ALA A 155 -1.23 33.90 -19.09
CA ALA A 155 -1.25 34.55 -17.78
C ALA A 155 -1.52 33.52 -16.69
N ARG A 156 -0.55 33.30 -15.79
CA ARG A 156 -0.72 32.45 -14.61
C ARG A 156 -1.80 33.06 -13.72
N ASP A 157 -2.86 32.30 -13.43
CA ASP A 157 -3.82 32.68 -12.40
C ASP A 157 -3.08 32.73 -11.05
N PRO A 158 -2.96 33.91 -10.41
CA PRO A 158 -2.19 34.06 -9.17
C PRO A 158 -2.76 33.22 -8.02
N ASN A 159 -4.00 32.73 -8.13
CA ASN A 159 -4.63 31.87 -7.13
C ASN A 159 -4.32 30.38 -7.32
N LYS A 160 -3.75 29.96 -8.47
CA LYS A 160 -3.39 28.55 -8.71
C LYS A 160 -2.00 28.24 -8.20
N ILE A 161 -1.88 27.45 -7.13
CA ILE A 161 -0.63 27.12 -6.47
C ILE A 161 -0.40 25.62 -6.39
N LEU A 162 0.79 25.18 -6.76
CA LEU A 162 1.29 23.83 -6.52
C LEU A 162 2.30 23.86 -5.37
N TYR A 163 1.91 23.35 -4.20
CA TYR A 163 2.82 23.17 -3.07
C TYR A 163 3.61 21.87 -3.23
N LEU A 164 4.89 21.99 -3.55
CA LEU A 164 5.82 20.86 -3.59
C LEU A 164 6.42 20.63 -2.21
N ILE A 165 6.04 19.53 -1.58
CA ILE A 165 6.29 19.27 -0.17
C ILE A 165 7.69 18.67 0.05
N ASN A 166 8.36 19.10 1.12
CA ASN A 166 9.61 18.53 1.61
C ASN A 166 9.49 18.20 3.12
N PRO A 167 9.97 17.05 3.62
CA PRO A 167 10.55 15.94 2.86
C PRO A 167 9.50 15.11 2.10
N ARG A 168 9.95 14.52 0.98
CA ARG A 168 9.21 13.60 0.11
C ARG A 168 10.19 12.59 -0.52
N GLY A 169 9.69 11.67 -1.34
CA GLY A 169 10.53 10.78 -2.15
C GLY A 169 11.34 9.80 -1.31
N PHE A 170 12.50 9.35 -1.80
CA PHE A 170 13.30 8.30 -1.16
C PHE A 170 13.69 8.59 0.29
N CYS A 171 13.49 7.59 1.17
CA CYS A 171 14.15 7.57 2.47
C CYS A 171 15.51 6.85 2.38
N LYS A 172 16.34 6.98 3.43
CA LYS A 172 17.70 6.38 3.41
C LYS A 172 17.69 4.85 3.33
N GLY A 173 16.68 4.19 3.92
CA GLY A 173 16.55 2.74 3.86
C GLY A 173 16.28 2.25 2.43
N VAL A 174 15.45 2.99 1.70
CA VAL A 174 15.11 2.72 0.30
C VAL A 174 16.32 2.95 -0.60
N SER A 175 16.98 4.11 -0.51
CA SER A 175 18.14 4.38 -1.37
C SER A 175 19.28 3.39 -1.14
N ARG A 176 19.59 3.06 0.13
CA ARG A 176 20.55 2.01 0.48
C ARG A 176 20.19 0.65 -0.15
N ALA A 177 18.91 0.27 -0.13
CA ALA A 177 18.48 -1.02 -0.63
C ALA A 177 18.54 -1.11 -2.16
N ILE A 178 18.16 -0.04 -2.86
CA ILE A 178 18.31 0.06 -4.32
C ILE A 178 19.80 0.00 -4.70
N GLU A 179 20.63 0.82 -4.05
CA GLU A 179 22.08 0.87 -4.27
C GLU A 179 22.73 -0.50 -4.01
N THR A 180 22.26 -1.25 -3.00
CA THR A 180 22.73 -2.62 -2.74
C THR A 180 22.52 -3.54 -3.94
N VAL A 181 21.36 -3.46 -4.61
CA VAL A 181 21.08 -4.27 -5.81
C VAL A 181 21.93 -3.79 -6.99
N GLU A 182 21.99 -2.47 -7.21
CA GLU A 182 22.77 -1.87 -8.31
C GLU A 182 24.26 -2.22 -8.19
N GLU A 183 24.85 -2.14 -7.00
CA GLU A 183 26.25 -2.53 -6.77
C GLU A 183 26.48 -4.05 -6.95
N CYS A 184 25.56 -4.89 -6.50
CA CYS A 184 25.66 -6.33 -6.78
C CYS A 184 25.63 -6.63 -8.29
N LEU A 185 24.79 -5.92 -9.06
CA LEU A 185 24.72 -6.07 -10.53
C LEU A 185 25.98 -5.57 -11.26
N LYS A 186 26.71 -4.61 -10.67
CA LYS A 186 28.01 -4.16 -11.20
C LYS A 186 29.13 -5.16 -10.90
N LEU A 187 29.15 -5.72 -9.69
CA LEU A 187 30.23 -6.61 -9.25
C LEU A 187 30.11 -8.02 -9.82
N PHE A 188 28.88 -8.55 -9.87
CA PHE A 188 28.61 -9.95 -10.21
C PHE A 188 27.81 -10.02 -11.50
N LYS A 189 28.08 -11.06 -12.31
CA LYS A 189 27.33 -11.29 -13.54
C LYS A 189 25.86 -11.61 -13.21
N PRO A 190 24.88 -10.97 -13.87
CA PRO A 190 23.48 -11.34 -13.74
C PRO A 190 23.21 -12.85 -13.99
N PRO A 191 22.19 -13.44 -13.35
CA PRO A 191 21.16 -12.78 -12.54
C PRO A 191 21.55 -12.56 -11.08
N ILE A 192 20.98 -11.50 -10.48
CA ILE A 192 21.02 -11.25 -9.02
C ILE A 192 19.64 -11.50 -8.43
N TYR A 193 19.53 -12.49 -7.55
CA TYR A 193 18.25 -12.84 -6.94
C TYR A 193 17.95 -11.95 -5.74
N VAL A 194 16.71 -11.49 -5.65
CA VAL A 194 16.23 -10.64 -4.55
C VAL A 194 14.97 -11.28 -3.97
N LYS A 195 14.95 -11.54 -2.66
CA LYS A 195 13.78 -12.07 -1.96
C LYS A 195 12.77 -10.94 -1.72
N HIS A 196 11.56 -11.12 -2.27
CA HIS A 196 10.52 -10.08 -2.44
C HIS A 196 10.97 -8.95 -3.37
N LYS A 197 10.05 -8.02 -3.69
CA LYS A 197 10.44 -6.72 -4.26
C LYS A 197 11.38 -5.98 -3.31
N ILE A 198 12.48 -5.42 -3.82
CA ILE A 198 13.48 -4.72 -2.99
C ILE A 198 12.85 -3.57 -2.18
N VAL A 199 11.90 -2.86 -2.81
CA VAL A 199 11.03 -1.83 -2.23
C VAL A 199 9.65 -1.90 -2.90
N HIS A 200 8.59 -1.43 -2.25
CA HIS A 200 7.25 -1.36 -2.86
C HIS A 200 7.12 -0.18 -3.84
N ASN A 201 7.78 -0.29 -5.00
CA ASN A 201 7.60 0.59 -6.15
C ASN A 201 7.89 -0.16 -7.46
N ASP A 202 6.90 -0.20 -8.35
CA ASP A 202 6.94 -1.00 -9.57
C ASP A 202 7.93 -0.46 -10.61
N ILE A 203 8.14 0.87 -10.64
CA ILE A 203 9.07 1.52 -11.56
C ILE A 203 10.51 1.18 -11.19
N VAL A 204 10.83 1.23 -9.88
CA VAL A 204 12.13 0.82 -9.34
C VAL A 204 12.39 -0.65 -9.64
N CYS A 205 11.43 -1.53 -9.34
CA CYS A 205 11.62 -2.97 -9.56
C CYS A 205 11.79 -3.28 -11.05
N LYS A 206 10.96 -2.71 -11.93
CA LYS A 206 11.07 -2.93 -13.37
C LYS A 206 12.39 -2.40 -13.96
N LYS A 207 12.96 -1.33 -13.41
CA LYS A 207 14.29 -0.84 -13.78
C LYS A 207 15.35 -1.90 -13.45
N LEU A 208 15.37 -2.38 -12.21
CA LEU A 208 16.36 -3.38 -11.75
C LEU A 208 16.20 -4.73 -12.47
N GLU A 209 14.97 -5.15 -12.79
CA GLU A 209 14.73 -6.34 -13.62
C GLU A 209 15.37 -6.24 -15.00
N LYS A 210 15.29 -5.07 -15.64
CA LYS A 210 15.94 -4.83 -16.93
C LYS A 210 17.47 -4.89 -16.84
N GLU A 211 18.02 -4.53 -15.68
CA GLU A 211 19.46 -4.57 -15.41
C GLU A 211 19.95 -5.97 -15.01
N GLY A 212 19.03 -6.91 -14.72
CA GLY A 212 19.36 -8.31 -14.45
C GLY A 212 19.01 -8.82 -13.05
N ALA A 213 18.30 -8.04 -12.24
CA ALA A 213 17.73 -8.53 -10.99
C ALA A 213 16.56 -9.49 -11.25
N ILE A 214 16.39 -10.50 -10.40
CA ILE A 214 15.24 -11.40 -10.40
C ILE A 214 14.60 -11.39 -9.02
N PHE A 215 13.39 -10.84 -8.92
CA PHE A 215 12.61 -10.86 -7.68
C PHE A 215 11.91 -12.21 -7.53
N ILE A 216 12.15 -12.88 -6.41
CA ILE A 216 11.64 -14.23 -6.13
C ILE A 216 10.84 -14.27 -4.83
N GLU A 217 10.00 -15.30 -4.72
CA GLU A 217 9.30 -15.64 -3.49
C GLU A 217 9.76 -17.00 -2.93
N ASP A 218 10.06 -18.00 -3.76
CA ASP A 218 10.57 -19.28 -3.29
C ASP A 218 12.10 -19.33 -3.40
N LEU A 219 12.80 -19.67 -2.30
CA LEU A 219 14.26 -19.84 -2.32
C LEU A 219 14.71 -21.05 -3.15
N ASN A 220 13.80 -21.94 -3.53
CA ASN A 220 14.07 -23.00 -4.50
C ASN A 220 14.29 -22.47 -5.93
N ASP A 221 13.83 -21.26 -6.23
CA ASP A 221 14.08 -20.59 -7.50
C ASP A 221 15.52 -20.06 -7.59
N VAL A 222 16.26 -20.07 -6.48
CA VAL A 222 17.65 -19.60 -6.39
C VAL A 222 18.59 -20.82 -6.42
N PRO A 223 19.49 -20.91 -7.42
CA PRO A 223 20.49 -21.95 -7.45
C PRO A 223 21.47 -21.79 -6.28
N ASP A 224 21.92 -22.91 -5.72
CA ASP A 224 22.83 -22.93 -4.58
C ASP A 224 24.14 -22.17 -4.89
N GLY A 225 24.75 -21.58 -3.87
CA GLY A 225 25.98 -20.76 -4.03
C GLY A 225 25.78 -19.36 -4.61
N HIS A 226 24.59 -19.00 -5.11
CA HIS A 226 24.34 -17.71 -5.76
C HIS A 226 24.13 -16.55 -4.76
N ILE A 227 24.23 -15.32 -5.26
CA ILE A 227 23.86 -14.10 -4.52
C ILE A 227 22.35 -14.09 -4.25
N LEU A 228 21.97 -13.85 -3.00
CA LEU A 228 20.60 -13.55 -2.59
C LEU A 228 20.55 -12.27 -1.76
N ILE A 229 19.78 -11.29 -2.23
CA ILE A 229 19.55 -10.03 -1.52
C ILE A 229 18.22 -10.10 -0.75
N TYR A 230 18.23 -9.75 0.54
CA TYR A 230 17.00 -9.55 1.32
C TYR A 230 16.45 -8.14 1.14
N SER A 231 15.14 -7.98 0.95
CA SER A 231 14.52 -6.67 0.72
C SER A 231 14.67 -5.69 1.90
N ALA A 232 14.40 -4.41 1.65
CA ALA A 232 14.44 -3.36 2.69
C ALA A 232 13.48 -3.63 3.86
N HIS A 233 12.44 -4.44 3.64
CA HIS A 233 11.37 -4.72 4.60
C HIS A 233 11.76 -5.76 5.65
N GLY A 234 12.96 -6.33 5.59
CA GLY A 234 13.34 -7.43 6.48
C GLY A 234 12.94 -8.80 5.94
N ILE A 235 13.43 -9.83 6.62
CA ILE A 235 13.10 -11.22 6.33
C ILE A 235 13.03 -12.03 7.62
N SER A 236 12.22 -13.08 7.62
CA SER A 236 12.10 -14.00 8.75
C SER A 236 13.38 -14.83 8.97
N PRO A 237 13.74 -15.18 10.22
CA PRO A 237 14.93 -16.00 10.53
C PRO A 237 14.99 -17.34 9.79
N GLN A 238 13.85 -17.99 9.60
CA GLN A 238 13.74 -19.29 8.93
C GLN A 238 14.19 -19.21 7.47
N ILE A 239 13.97 -18.08 6.80
CA ILE A 239 14.47 -17.86 5.44
C ILE A 239 16.00 -17.76 5.41
N ARG A 240 16.60 -17.12 6.42
CA ARG A 240 18.06 -17.06 6.56
C ARG A 240 18.66 -18.45 6.75
N GLU A 241 18.01 -19.30 7.54
CA GLU A 241 18.46 -20.70 7.72
C GLU A 241 18.41 -21.50 6.41
N ILE A 242 17.36 -21.33 5.60
CA ILE A 242 17.26 -21.97 4.29
C ILE A 242 18.36 -21.46 3.35
N ALA A 243 18.61 -20.15 3.32
CA ALA A 243 19.67 -19.56 2.51
C ALA A 243 21.05 -20.11 2.88
N LYS A 244 21.35 -20.24 4.18
CA LYS A 244 22.59 -20.85 4.69
C LYS A 244 22.74 -22.31 4.25
N LYS A 245 21.67 -23.12 4.34
CA LYS A 245 21.69 -24.52 3.88
C LYS A 245 21.99 -24.63 2.39
N LYS A 246 21.49 -23.70 1.59
CA LYS A 246 21.76 -23.56 0.14
C LYS A 246 23.12 -22.91 -0.17
N LYS A 247 23.91 -22.59 0.86
CA LYS A 247 25.21 -21.89 0.74
C LYS A 247 25.11 -20.60 -0.08
N LEU A 248 23.98 -19.92 -0.03
CA LEU A 248 23.79 -18.66 -0.75
C LEU A 248 24.68 -17.57 -0.15
N ILE A 249 25.12 -16.65 -0.99
CA ILE A 249 25.83 -15.45 -0.55
C ILE A 249 24.77 -14.42 -0.15
N GLU A 250 24.49 -14.36 1.15
CA GLU A 250 23.44 -13.51 1.72
C GLU A 250 23.89 -12.04 1.77
N ILE A 251 23.16 -11.15 1.10
CA ILE A 251 23.38 -9.70 1.13
C ILE A 251 22.14 -9.02 1.73
N ASP A 252 22.29 -8.46 2.93
CA ASP A 252 21.14 -7.99 3.70
C ASP A 252 20.85 -6.49 3.53
N ALA A 253 19.91 -6.19 2.64
CA ALA A 253 19.47 -4.83 2.39
C ALA A 253 18.39 -4.34 3.36
N THR A 254 18.03 -5.12 4.40
CA THR A 254 17.05 -4.72 5.43
C THR A 254 17.37 -3.33 5.95
N CYS A 255 16.35 -2.47 6.01
CA CYS A 255 16.49 -1.13 6.56
C CYS A 255 16.95 -1.23 8.04
N PRO A 256 17.99 -0.48 8.47
CA PRO A 256 18.44 -0.52 9.86
C PRO A 256 17.35 -0.24 10.90
N LEU A 257 16.32 0.54 10.54
CA LEU A 257 15.18 0.81 11.44
C LEU A 257 14.16 -0.34 11.49
N VAL A 258 14.07 -1.17 10.46
CA VAL A 258 13.31 -2.44 10.54
C VAL A 258 14.10 -3.44 11.38
N ASN A 259 15.41 -3.57 11.15
CA ASN A 259 16.27 -4.43 11.94
C ASN A 259 16.27 -4.04 13.43
N LYS A 260 16.19 -2.75 13.76
CA LYS A 260 15.99 -2.27 15.13
C LYS A 260 14.76 -2.93 15.77
N VAL A 261 13.62 -2.96 15.07
CA VAL A 261 12.39 -3.59 15.57
C VAL A 261 12.60 -5.08 15.77
N HIS A 262 13.20 -5.78 14.80
CA HIS A 262 13.53 -7.21 14.92
C HIS A 262 14.38 -7.49 16.17
N VAL A 263 15.44 -6.70 16.39
CA VAL A 263 16.33 -6.83 17.56
C VAL A 263 15.57 -6.64 18.87
N TYR A 264 14.68 -5.65 18.98
CA TYR A 264 13.88 -5.44 20.18
C TYR A 264 12.91 -6.60 20.44
N VAL A 265 12.29 -7.15 19.38
CA VAL A 265 11.40 -8.33 19.51
C VAL A 265 12.18 -9.52 20.05
N GLN A 266 13.35 -9.84 19.46
CA GLN A 266 14.21 -10.92 19.93
C GLN A 266 14.68 -10.71 21.38
N MET A 267 15.12 -9.50 21.71
CA MET A 267 15.61 -9.15 23.04
C MET A 267 14.51 -9.32 24.09
N LYS A 268 13.32 -8.75 23.84
CA LYS A 268 12.20 -8.80 24.78
C LYS A 268 11.60 -10.21 24.91
N ALA A 269 11.59 -10.99 23.83
CA ALA A 269 11.22 -12.41 23.91
C ALA A 269 12.17 -13.20 24.83
N LYS A 270 13.49 -12.96 24.75
CA LYS A 270 14.48 -13.58 25.66
C LYS A 270 14.32 -13.15 27.12
N GLU A 271 13.81 -11.94 27.34
CA GLU A 271 13.42 -11.42 28.67
C GLU A 271 12.04 -11.93 29.14
N ASN A 272 11.44 -12.90 28.44
CA ASN A 272 10.15 -13.51 28.74
C ASN A 272 8.95 -12.54 28.68
N TYR A 273 9.04 -11.50 27.84
CA TYR A 273 7.90 -10.67 27.47
C TYR A 273 7.04 -11.36 26.41
N ASP A 274 5.73 -11.15 26.48
CA ASP A 274 4.86 -11.31 25.31
C ASP A 274 4.88 -10.00 24.51
N ILE A 275 5.00 -10.12 23.19
CA ILE A 275 5.14 -9.01 22.26
C ILE A 275 3.81 -8.74 21.57
N ILE A 276 3.41 -7.47 21.51
CA ILE A 276 2.26 -7.03 20.71
C ILE A 276 2.78 -6.24 19.50
N LEU A 277 2.58 -6.77 18.30
CA LEU A 277 3.01 -6.15 17.05
C LEU A 277 1.84 -5.43 16.40
N ILE A 278 1.86 -4.11 16.42
CA ILE A 278 0.88 -3.27 15.73
C ILE A 278 1.28 -3.18 14.26
N GLY A 279 0.47 -3.73 13.36
CA GLY A 279 0.76 -3.72 11.93
C GLY A 279 -0.12 -4.65 11.12
N TYR A 280 -0.14 -4.45 9.80
CA TYR A 280 -0.99 -5.22 8.89
C TYR A 280 -0.49 -6.65 8.72
N LYS A 281 -1.28 -7.66 9.13
CA LYS A 281 -0.87 -9.08 9.21
C LYS A 281 -0.19 -9.62 7.95
N ASN A 282 -0.66 -9.20 6.78
CA ASN A 282 -0.18 -9.69 5.48
C ASN A 282 0.98 -8.86 4.89
N HIS A 283 1.49 -7.85 5.60
CA HIS A 283 2.61 -7.05 5.11
C HIS A 283 3.94 -7.77 5.40
N VAL A 284 4.83 -7.84 4.40
CA VAL A 284 6.11 -8.58 4.49
C VAL A 284 6.99 -8.15 5.68
N GLU A 285 7.00 -6.85 6.02
CA GLU A 285 7.68 -6.32 7.21
C GLU A 285 7.13 -6.92 8.52
N VAL A 286 5.80 -7.03 8.63
CA VAL A 286 5.11 -7.57 9.81
C VAL A 286 5.36 -9.07 9.91
N ILE A 287 5.32 -9.79 8.79
CA ILE A 287 5.65 -11.23 8.73
C ILE A 287 7.10 -11.47 9.15
N GLY A 288 8.02 -10.64 8.65
CA GLY A 288 9.44 -10.65 9.03
C GLY A 288 9.63 -10.48 10.53
N THR A 289 9.04 -9.42 11.09
CA THR A 289 9.13 -9.07 12.51
C THR A 289 8.46 -10.12 13.41
N TYR A 290 7.27 -10.59 13.04
CA TYR A 290 6.53 -11.61 13.80
C TYR A 290 7.32 -12.90 13.95
N ASN A 291 7.97 -13.36 12.87
CA ASN A 291 8.72 -14.61 12.86
C ASN A 291 10.06 -14.54 13.61
N GLU A 292 10.46 -13.39 14.15
CA GLU A 292 11.56 -13.29 15.11
C GLU A 292 11.23 -13.94 16.47
N ALA A 293 9.95 -13.91 16.88
CA ALA A 293 9.49 -14.54 18.11
C ALA A 293 8.01 -15.01 18.00
N PRO A 294 7.69 -15.92 17.07
CA PRO A 294 6.30 -16.22 16.69
C PRO A 294 5.46 -16.81 17.83
N HIS A 295 6.10 -17.50 18.78
CA HIS A 295 5.42 -18.18 19.89
C HIS A 295 4.92 -17.23 20.99
N CYS A 296 5.46 -16.01 21.07
CA CYS A 296 5.06 -15.01 22.06
C CYS A 296 4.69 -13.66 21.44
N THR A 297 4.51 -13.59 20.11
CA THR A 297 4.11 -12.37 19.40
C THR A 297 2.64 -12.42 19.00
N HIS A 298 1.92 -11.31 19.19
CA HIS A 298 0.50 -11.16 18.89
C HIS A 298 0.29 -9.96 17.96
N ILE A 299 -0.26 -10.17 16.76
CA ILE A 299 -0.46 -9.09 15.79
C ILE A 299 -1.83 -8.44 16.00
N VAL A 300 -1.85 -7.11 16.13
CA VAL A 300 -3.07 -6.29 16.17
C VAL A 300 -3.08 -5.28 15.01
N GLU A 301 -4.22 -5.16 14.33
CA GLU A 301 -4.40 -4.22 13.20
C GLU A 301 -5.30 -3.04 13.55
N ASN A 302 -6.10 -3.17 14.61
CA ASN A 302 -7.15 -2.24 14.99
C ASN A 302 -7.50 -2.41 16.48
N VAL A 303 -8.36 -1.52 16.97
CA VAL A 303 -8.83 -1.52 18.35
C VAL A 303 -9.58 -2.79 18.76
N ASN A 304 -10.35 -3.41 17.85
CA ASN A 304 -11.09 -4.64 18.16
C ASN A 304 -10.15 -5.83 18.39
N ASP A 305 -8.97 -5.83 17.78
CA ASP A 305 -7.96 -6.87 18.05
C ASP A 305 -7.35 -6.69 19.44
N VAL A 306 -7.16 -5.44 19.90
CA VAL A 306 -6.75 -5.15 21.27
C VAL A 306 -7.76 -5.71 22.28
N ASP A 307 -9.06 -5.61 22.00
CA ASP A 307 -10.11 -6.15 22.87
C ASP A 307 -10.03 -7.67 23.04
N LYS A 308 -9.55 -8.41 22.04
CA LYS A 308 -9.43 -9.87 22.09
C LYS A 308 -8.18 -10.36 22.84
N LEU A 309 -7.18 -9.51 23.04
CA LEU A 309 -5.95 -9.87 23.75
C LEU A 309 -6.22 -10.17 25.22
N ASN A 310 -5.71 -11.29 25.72
CA ASN A 310 -5.83 -11.69 27.11
C ASN A 310 -4.49 -12.26 27.59
N PHE A 311 -4.02 -11.77 28.73
CA PHE A 311 -2.76 -12.17 29.34
C PHE A 311 -2.93 -12.28 30.86
N PRO A 312 -2.15 -13.14 31.54
CA PRO A 312 -2.05 -13.12 33.00
C PRO A 312 -1.63 -11.74 33.52
N LEU A 313 -2.13 -11.34 34.69
CA LEU A 313 -1.87 -10.01 35.27
C LEU A 313 -0.37 -9.72 35.50
N ASN A 314 0.41 -10.76 35.78
CA ASN A 314 1.85 -10.67 36.00
C ASN A 314 2.69 -10.79 34.71
N LYS A 315 2.06 -10.94 33.54
CA LYS A 315 2.78 -11.08 32.27
C LYS A 315 3.39 -9.74 31.86
N LYS A 316 4.71 -9.73 31.63
CA LYS A 316 5.40 -8.55 31.08
C LYS A 316 5.04 -8.42 29.59
N LEU A 317 4.65 -7.22 29.17
CA LEU A 317 4.19 -6.93 27.81
C LEU A 317 5.04 -5.84 27.17
N PHE A 318 5.40 -6.04 25.92
CA PHE A 318 6.16 -5.06 25.14
C PHE A 318 5.48 -4.89 23.78
N TYR A 319 5.14 -3.67 23.38
CA TYR A 319 4.63 -3.44 22.03
C TYR A 319 5.69 -2.86 21.10
N VAL A 320 5.61 -3.28 19.84
CA VAL A 320 6.34 -2.72 18.71
C VAL A 320 5.36 -2.41 17.59
N THR A 321 5.77 -1.63 16.61
CA THR A 321 4.91 -1.29 15.47
C THR A 321 5.63 -1.47 14.15
N GLN A 322 4.87 -1.71 13.10
CA GLN A 322 5.33 -1.55 11.73
C GLN A 322 5.80 -0.10 11.51
N THR A 323 6.90 0.08 10.78
CA THR A 323 7.62 1.36 10.62
C THR A 323 6.89 2.38 9.75
N THR A 324 5.84 1.96 9.03
CA THR A 324 5.15 2.71 7.97
C THR A 324 3.68 2.98 8.23
N LEU A 325 3.22 2.85 9.48
CA LEU A 325 1.83 3.10 9.87
C LEU A 325 1.46 4.59 9.81
N SER A 326 0.15 4.85 9.80
CA SER A 326 -0.41 6.17 10.11
C SER A 326 -0.07 6.49 11.57
N MET A 327 0.49 7.67 11.82
CA MET A 327 0.72 8.14 13.19
C MET A 327 -0.60 8.30 13.95
N ASP A 328 -1.65 8.74 13.24
CA ASP A 328 -2.98 8.96 13.81
C ASP A 328 -3.61 7.61 14.24
N ASP A 329 -3.66 6.60 13.35
CA ASP A 329 -4.22 5.28 13.67
C ASP A 329 -3.39 4.57 14.75
N CYS A 330 -2.06 4.68 14.68
CA CYS A 330 -1.16 4.06 15.64
C CYS A 330 -1.36 4.66 17.03
N ALA A 331 -1.55 5.98 17.14
CA ALA A 331 -1.82 6.63 18.42
C ALA A 331 -3.12 6.11 19.06
N LEU A 332 -4.17 5.90 18.27
CA LEU A 332 -5.44 5.32 18.74
C LEU A 332 -5.27 3.90 19.28
N ILE A 333 -4.57 3.03 18.55
CA ILE A 333 -4.33 1.64 18.98
C ILE A 333 -3.45 1.62 20.24
N VAL A 334 -2.39 2.43 20.28
CA VAL A 334 -1.49 2.53 21.44
C VAL A 334 -2.22 3.06 22.67
N GLN A 335 -3.08 4.06 22.52
CA GLN A 335 -3.89 4.57 23.63
C GLN A 335 -4.78 3.47 24.22
N LYS A 336 -5.48 2.72 23.38
CA LYS A 336 -6.31 1.58 23.83
C LYS A 336 -5.47 0.47 24.48
N LEU A 337 -4.29 0.16 23.93
CA LEU A 337 -3.36 -0.79 24.52
C LEU A 337 -2.91 -0.36 25.91
N LYS A 338 -2.53 0.90 26.10
CA LYS A 338 -2.11 1.43 27.41
C LYS A 338 -3.27 1.46 28.42
N ASN A 339 -4.48 1.76 27.99
CA ASN A 339 -5.66 1.69 28.86
C ASN A 339 -5.92 0.26 29.34
N LYS A 340 -5.76 -0.73 28.46
CA LYS A 340 -5.98 -2.15 28.79
C LYS A 340 -4.80 -2.79 29.53
N PHE A 341 -3.58 -2.37 29.23
CA PHE A 341 -2.33 -2.89 29.79
C PHE A 341 -1.45 -1.72 30.28
N PRO A 342 -1.73 -1.13 31.46
CA PRO A 342 -1.09 0.11 31.92
C PRO A 342 0.44 0.05 32.04
N HIS A 343 1.00 -1.15 32.29
CA HIS A 343 2.44 -1.37 32.44
C HIS A 343 3.14 -1.83 31.15
N ILE A 344 2.46 -1.76 29.99
CA ILE A 344 3.07 -2.17 28.72
C ILE A 344 4.24 -1.26 28.34
N GLU A 345 5.37 -1.87 27.99
CA GLU A 345 6.59 -1.18 27.59
C GLU A 345 6.68 -1.06 26.05
N THR A 346 7.58 -0.19 25.58
CA THR A 346 7.92 -0.10 24.14
C THR A 346 9.34 0.43 23.95
N ILE A 347 9.76 0.53 22.70
CA ILE A 347 11.01 1.18 22.30
C ILE A 347 10.90 2.67 22.65
N PRO A 348 11.84 3.26 23.45
CA PRO A 348 11.73 4.66 23.88
C PRO A 348 11.60 5.67 22.74
N SER A 349 12.32 5.43 21.63
CA SER A 349 12.26 6.27 20.42
C SER A 349 11.14 5.89 19.44
N GLY A 350 10.29 4.93 19.79
CA GLY A 350 9.25 4.39 18.92
C GLY A 350 9.76 3.48 17.79
N SER A 351 8.80 2.90 17.07
CA SER A 351 9.02 2.00 15.92
C SER A 351 8.66 2.62 14.57
N ILE A 352 7.70 3.56 14.50
CA ILE A 352 7.46 4.35 13.28
C ILE A 352 8.73 5.14 12.95
N CYS A 353 9.22 5.00 11.72
CA CYS A 353 10.50 5.58 11.36
C CYS A 353 10.42 7.08 11.07
N TYR A 354 11.56 7.77 11.19
CA TYR A 354 11.67 9.22 10.94
C TYR A 354 11.09 9.63 9.59
N ALA A 355 11.32 8.84 8.54
CA ALA A 355 10.88 9.14 7.18
C ALA A 355 9.34 9.13 7.05
N THR A 356 8.68 8.18 7.73
CA THR A 356 7.22 8.11 7.81
C THR A 356 6.67 9.30 8.59
N THR A 357 7.25 9.57 9.78
CA THR A 357 6.86 10.68 10.65
C THR A 357 6.99 12.02 9.94
N ASN A 358 8.12 12.28 9.30
CA ASN A 358 8.41 13.55 8.65
C ASN A 358 7.50 13.81 7.44
N ARG A 359 7.26 12.80 6.59
CA ARG A 359 6.39 12.96 5.41
C ARG A 359 4.94 13.21 5.80
N GLN A 360 4.41 12.45 6.77
CA GLN A 360 3.06 12.69 7.28
C GLN A 360 2.98 14.07 7.94
N THR A 361 3.94 14.43 8.79
CA THR A 361 3.96 15.75 9.45
C THR A 361 4.02 16.90 8.46
N ALA A 362 4.86 16.81 7.43
CA ALA A 362 4.97 17.85 6.40
C ALA A 362 3.66 17.98 5.60
N LEU A 363 3.09 16.87 5.15
CA LEU A 363 1.80 16.87 4.47
C LEU A 363 0.68 17.46 5.33
N ASN A 364 0.59 17.04 6.60
CA ASN A 364 -0.45 17.46 7.53
C ASN A 364 -0.45 18.97 7.78
N LYS A 365 0.71 19.62 7.72
CA LYS A 365 0.83 21.08 7.93
C LYS A 365 0.32 21.93 6.74
N ILE A 366 0.29 21.37 5.53
CA ILE A 366 -0.03 22.14 4.31
C ILE A 366 -1.30 21.67 3.61
N CYS A 367 -1.71 20.40 3.77
CA CYS A 367 -2.86 19.85 3.06
C CYS A 367 -4.14 20.66 3.31
N THR A 368 -4.38 21.15 4.53
CA THR A 368 -5.57 21.96 4.89
C THR A 368 -5.63 23.33 4.23
N LYS A 369 -4.56 23.76 3.54
CA LYS A 369 -4.53 24.96 2.70
C LYS A 369 -4.77 24.65 1.21
N CYS A 370 -5.03 23.39 0.88
CA CYS A 370 -5.15 22.87 -0.48
C CYS A 370 -6.54 22.28 -0.71
N ASP A 371 -6.97 22.25 -1.97
CA ASP A 371 -8.24 21.65 -2.38
C ASP A 371 -8.06 20.16 -2.75
N LEU A 372 -6.83 19.78 -3.11
CA LEU A 372 -6.46 18.42 -3.51
C LEU A 372 -5.05 18.07 -3.01
N THR A 373 -4.88 16.84 -2.54
CA THR A 373 -3.58 16.22 -2.31
C THR A 373 -3.28 15.17 -3.39
N ILE A 374 -2.11 15.26 -4.00
CA ILE A 374 -1.57 14.23 -4.89
C ILE A 374 -0.38 13.58 -4.19
N VAL A 375 -0.47 12.27 -3.96
CA VAL A 375 0.63 11.46 -3.46
C VAL A 375 1.17 10.60 -4.60
N VAL A 376 2.44 10.79 -4.95
CA VAL A 376 3.10 9.96 -5.97
C VAL A 376 3.64 8.68 -5.32
N GLY A 377 3.19 7.51 -5.78
CA GLY A 377 3.67 6.20 -5.34
C GLY A 377 2.79 5.01 -5.76
N SER A 378 3.28 3.80 -5.50
CA SER A 378 2.56 2.55 -5.83
C SER A 378 1.51 2.21 -4.77
N SER A 379 0.38 1.62 -5.20
CA SER A 379 -0.69 1.10 -4.33
C SER A 379 -0.24 -0.03 -3.41
N SER A 380 0.87 -0.71 -3.77
CA SER A 380 1.52 -1.70 -2.92
C SER A 380 2.23 -1.10 -1.70
N SER A 381 2.54 0.20 -1.71
CA SER A 381 3.29 0.87 -0.65
C SER A 381 2.40 1.27 0.53
N SER A 382 2.69 0.73 1.72
CA SER A 382 1.99 1.07 2.97
C SER A 382 2.08 2.57 3.28
N ASN A 383 3.29 3.14 3.29
CA ASN A 383 3.50 4.55 3.62
C ASN A 383 2.84 5.51 2.60
N ALA A 384 2.77 5.13 1.31
CA ALA A 384 2.08 5.93 0.29
C ALA A 384 0.58 6.04 0.58
N LYS A 385 -0.07 4.91 0.88
CA LYS A 385 -1.48 4.86 1.27
C LYS A 385 -1.74 5.65 2.56
N LYS A 386 -0.78 5.65 3.48
CA LYS A 386 -0.91 6.39 4.74
C LYS A 386 -0.81 7.90 4.54
N LEU A 387 -0.02 8.40 3.58
CA LEU A 387 -0.05 9.82 3.20
C LEU A 387 -1.41 10.25 2.62
N VAL A 388 -2.00 9.43 1.73
CA VAL A 388 -3.35 9.69 1.21
C VAL A 388 -4.36 9.74 2.33
N TYR A 389 -4.35 8.72 3.19
CA TYR A 389 -5.25 8.66 4.35
C TYR A 389 -5.07 9.85 5.30
N SER A 390 -3.82 10.27 5.58
CA SER A 390 -3.54 11.42 6.44
C SER A 390 -4.16 12.72 5.92
N SER A 391 -4.22 12.94 4.61
CA SER A 391 -4.91 14.10 4.04
C SER A 391 -6.44 13.95 4.11
N GLN A 392 -6.97 12.76 3.80
CA GLN A 392 -8.41 12.48 3.81
C GLN A 392 -9.05 12.68 5.19
N ILE A 393 -8.41 12.20 6.26
CA ILE A 393 -8.93 12.42 7.63
C ILE A 393 -8.82 13.88 8.12
N ARG A 394 -8.18 14.74 7.32
CA ARG A 394 -8.10 16.20 7.51
C ARG A 394 -9.02 16.94 6.54
N ASN A 395 -10.02 16.23 6.01
CA ASN A 395 -11.08 16.73 5.13
C ASN A 395 -10.59 17.29 3.79
N VAL A 396 -9.42 16.84 3.31
CA VAL A 396 -8.91 17.23 1.99
C VAL A 396 -8.89 16.01 1.08
N PRO A 397 -9.54 16.06 -0.10
CA PRO A 397 -9.49 14.99 -1.09
C PRO A 397 -8.04 14.63 -1.43
N ALA A 398 -7.75 13.33 -1.54
CA ALA A 398 -6.42 12.85 -1.86
C ALA A 398 -6.43 11.66 -2.80
N VAL A 399 -5.47 11.62 -3.72
CA VAL A 399 -5.28 10.53 -4.69
C VAL A 399 -3.88 9.95 -4.61
N LEU A 400 -3.78 8.63 -4.80
CA LEU A 400 -2.51 7.90 -4.94
C LEU A 400 -2.29 7.59 -6.41
N LEU A 401 -1.25 8.16 -7.01
CA LEU A 401 -0.94 7.99 -8.42
C LEU A 401 0.50 7.47 -8.57
N ASN A 402 0.70 6.45 -9.39
CA ASN A 402 2.04 5.89 -9.59
C ASN A 402 2.85 6.74 -10.58
N THR A 403 2.20 7.27 -11.61
CA THR A 403 2.76 8.13 -12.65
C THR A 403 1.77 9.23 -13.07
N VAL A 404 2.25 10.23 -13.80
CA VAL A 404 1.40 11.27 -14.41
C VAL A 404 0.36 10.72 -15.39
N HIS A 405 0.58 9.53 -15.95
CA HIS A 405 -0.38 8.89 -16.87
C HIS A 405 -1.60 8.33 -16.13
N ASP A 406 -1.51 8.14 -14.81
CA ASP A 406 -2.62 7.68 -13.98
C ASP A 406 -3.55 8.83 -13.56
N LEU A 407 -3.16 10.09 -13.83
CA LEU A 407 -3.93 11.27 -13.46
C LEU A 407 -5.12 11.47 -14.40
N ASP A 408 -6.33 11.28 -13.87
CA ASP A 408 -7.54 11.82 -14.51
C ASP A 408 -7.55 13.34 -14.36
N GLN A 409 -7.21 14.05 -15.45
CA GLN A 409 -7.08 15.50 -15.44
C GLN A 409 -8.38 16.23 -15.08
N GLN A 410 -9.54 15.58 -15.19
CA GLN A 410 -10.83 16.17 -14.78
C GLN A 410 -10.88 16.50 -13.29
N ILE A 411 -10.12 15.79 -12.45
CA ILE A 411 -10.08 16.07 -11.00
C ILE A 411 -9.42 17.40 -10.66
N LEU A 412 -8.74 18.03 -11.63
CA LEU A 412 -8.09 19.34 -11.48
C LEU A 412 -9.05 20.49 -11.78
N LYS A 413 -10.26 20.21 -12.26
CA LYS A 413 -11.27 21.24 -12.52
C LYS A 413 -11.71 21.87 -11.19
N ASN A 414 -11.69 23.19 -11.13
CA ASN A 414 -12.01 23.99 -9.93
C ASN A 414 -11.08 23.75 -8.73
N VAL A 415 -9.90 23.15 -8.95
CA VAL A 415 -8.84 23.03 -7.94
C VAL A 415 -7.87 24.18 -8.15
N ASN A 416 -7.66 24.98 -7.11
CA ASN A 416 -6.74 26.11 -7.14
C ASN A 416 -5.44 25.76 -6.43
N LYS A 417 -5.48 25.00 -5.34
CA LYS A 417 -4.30 24.70 -4.53
C LYS A 417 -4.09 23.20 -4.41
N ILE A 418 -2.91 22.72 -4.80
CA ILE A 418 -2.54 21.31 -4.77
C ILE A 418 -1.38 21.08 -3.80
N ALA A 419 -1.56 20.15 -2.87
CA ALA A 419 -0.48 19.57 -2.08
C ALA A 419 0.13 18.38 -2.84
N LEU A 420 1.35 18.53 -3.36
CA LEU A 420 2.07 17.47 -4.05
C LEU A 420 3.19 16.91 -3.17
N THR A 421 3.13 15.61 -2.90
CA THR A 421 4.17 14.87 -2.17
C THR A 421 4.41 13.51 -2.81
N SER A 422 5.38 12.76 -2.29
CA SER A 422 5.69 11.42 -2.77
C SER A 422 6.15 10.50 -1.64
N ALA A 423 5.81 9.22 -1.81
CA ALA A 423 6.08 8.17 -0.85
C ALA A 423 7.58 7.86 -0.71
N ALA A 424 7.95 7.19 0.38
CA ALA A 424 9.33 6.83 0.72
C ALA A 424 10.02 5.94 -0.33
N SER A 425 9.25 5.26 -1.18
CA SER A 425 9.72 4.36 -2.24
C SER A 425 9.62 4.97 -3.65
N THR A 426 9.23 6.24 -3.79
CA THR A 426 8.98 6.88 -5.08
C THR A 426 10.22 7.61 -5.60
N PRO A 427 10.71 7.31 -6.81
CA PRO A 427 11.80 8.05 -7.44
C PRO A 427 11.42 9.52 -7.65
N GLU A 428 12.35 10.44 -7.40
CA GLU A 428 12.10 11.89 -7.53
C GLU A 428 11.67 12.27 -8.94
N GLN A 429 12.20 11.58 -9.98
CA GLN A 429 11.83 11.82 -11.37
C GLN A 429 10.32 11.71 -11.62
N GLU A 430 9.62 10.78 -10.96
CA GLU A 430 8.16 10.66 -11.13
C GLU A 430 7.43 11.85 -10.53
N THR A 431 7.92 12.39 -9.41
CA THR A 431 7.36 13.62 -8.81
C THR A 431 7.64 14.83 -9.70
N GLN A 432 8.83 14.92 -10.28
CA GLN A 432 9.20 16.01 -11.20
C GLN A 432 8.35 16.01 -12.48
N LYS A 433 7.90 14.84 -12.96
CA LYS A 433 6.91 14.79 -14.05
C LYS A 433 5.58 15.44 -13.67
N PHE A 434 5.10 15.24 -12.43
CA PHE A 434 3.89 15.93 -11.93
C PHE A 434 4.11 17.42 -11.81
N VAL A 435 5.26 17.85 -11.28
CA VAL A 435 5.64 19.27 -11.24
C VAL A 435 5.60 19.85 -12.65
N ASN A 436 6.31 19.24 -13.60
CA ASN A 436 6.35 19.69 -14.98
C ASN A 436 4.97 19.72 -15.64
N LEU A 437 4.14 18.71 -15.43
CA LEU A 437 2.78 18.69 -15.99
C LEU A 437 1.94 19.84 -15.44
N LEU A 438 1.93 20.01 -14.11
CA LEU A 438 1.00 20.94 -13.43
C LEU A 438 1.45 22.40 -13.53
N THR A 439 2.73 22.70 -13.66
CA THR A 439 3.23 24.09 -13.69
C THR A 439 3.24 24.72 -15.07
N ASN A 440 3.06 23.92 -16.13
CA ASN A 440 3.06 24.36 -17.52
C ASN A 440 1.63 24.44 -18.11
N PRO A 441 1.45 25.06 -19.29
CA PRO A 441 0.17 25.06 -19.99
C PRO A 441 -0.34 23.64 -20.26
N PRO A 442 -1.67 23.40 -20.16
CA PRO A 442 -2.73 24.38 -19.88
C PRO A 442 -3.00 24.61 -18.37
N PHE A 443 -2.27 23.96 -17.47
CA PHE A 443 -2.62 23.95 -16.03
C PHE A 443 -2.12 25.19 -15.29
N ASN A 444 -0.88 25.63 -15.59
CA ASN A 444 -0.30 26.89 -15.13
C ASN A 444 -0.33 27.11 -13.60
N TYR A 445 -0.21 26.05 -12.78
CA TYR A 445 -0.07 26.22 -11.33
C TYR A 445 1.29 26.86 -11.00
N THR A 446 1.28 27.89 -10.15
CA THR A 446 2.51 28.51 -9.65
C THR A 446 3.18 27.58 -8.64
N LEU A 447 4.41 27.16 -8.93
CA LEU A 447 5.18 26.30 -8.04
C LEU A 447 5.62 27.05 -6.77
N GLN A 448 5.32 26.48 -5.62
CA GLN A 448 5.85 26.91 -4.33
C GLN A 448 6.40 25.71 -3.57
N ASN A 449 7.60 25.85 -2.99
CA ASN A 449 8.11 24.83 -2.08
C ASN A 449 7.45 24.98 -0.71
N PHE A 450 7.13 23.85 -0.08
CA PHE A 450 6.69 23.82 1.31
C PHE A 450 7.64 22.92 2.12
N ASP A 451 8.43 23.54 2.99
CA ASP A 451 9.38 22.85 3.84
C ASP A 451 8.78 22.52 5.20
N GLY A 452 8.72 21.22 5.50
CA GLY A 452 8.50 20.70 6.84
C GLY A 452 9.76 20.80 7.71
N ALA A 453 9.90 19.88 8.66
CA ALA A 453 11.13 19.80 9.43
C ALA A 453 12.28 19.30 8.55
N HIS A 454 13.48 19.84 8.74
CA HIS A 454 14.69 19.38 8.07
C HIS A 454 14.93 17.89 8.35
N GLU A 455 15.07 17.10 7.30
CA GLU A 455 15.32 15.67 7.41
C GLU A 455 16.83 15.41 7.59
N ASN A 456 17.25 15.10 8.82
CA ASN A 456 18.63 14.67 9.10
C ASN A 456 18.84 13.24 8.58
N VAL A 457 19.15 13.11 7.28
CA VAL A 457 19.29 11.82 6.60
C VAL A 457 20.44 10.99 7.22
N PRO A 458 20.18 9.77 7.71
CA PRO A 458 21.22 8.92 8.27
C PRO A 458 22.34 8.61 7.26
N LYS A 459 23.59 8.51 7.73
CA LYS A 459 24.74 8.12 6.91
C LYS A 459 24.91 6.60 6.86
N TRP A 460 23.84 5.86 6.57
CA TRP A 460 23.91 4.41 6.44
C TRP A 460 24.67 4.02 5.18
N LYS A 461 25.66 3.15 5.35
CA LYS A 461 26.44 2.55 4.26
C LYS A 461 25.79 1.25 3.78
N LEU A 462 26.27 0.73 2.66
CA LEU A 462 25.94 -0.59 2.13
C LEU A 462 26.22 -1.72 3.14
N PRO A 463 25.65 -2.92 2.95
CA PRO A 463 25.97 -4.09 3.78
C PRO A 463 27.48 -4.30 3.89
N LYS A 464 27.98 -4.57 5.11
CA LYS A 464 29.43 -4.66 5.39
C LYS A 464 30.13 -5.72 4.54
N ASN A 465 29.48 -6.87 4.33
CA ASN A 465 30.00 -7.94 3.49
C ASN A 465 30.05 -7.55 2.00
N LEU A 466 29.06 -6.79 1.50
CA LEU A 466 29.13 -6.23 0.14
C LEU A 466 30.28 -5.23 0.00
N LEU A 467 30.46 -4.32 0.97
CA LEU A 467 31.60 -3.39 0.98
C LEU A 467 32.95 -4.11 0.97
N HIS A 468 33.04 -5.25 1.67
CA HIS A 468 34.24 -6.07 1.66
C HIS A 468 34.49 -6.68 0.28
N MET A 469 33.46 -7.23 -0.37
CA MET A 469 33.56 -7.79 -1.73
C MET A 469 33.93 -6.73 -2.77
N ILE A 470 33.41 -5.51 -2.65
CA ILE A 470 33.81 -4.36 -3.50
C ILE A 470 35.31 -4.12 -3.35
N LYS A 471 35.78 -3.97 -2.11
CA LYS A 471 37.19 -3.70 -1.81
C LYS A 471 38.13 -4.82 -2.28
N GLU A 472 37.69 -6.08 -2.26
CA GLU A 472 38.48 -7.20 -2.74
C GLU A 472 38.60 -7.25 -4.27
N ARG A 473 37.59 -6.76 -4.99
CA ARG A 473 37.57 -6.76 -6.47
C ARG A 473 38.29 -5.56 -7.09
N GLU A 474 38.45 -4.49 -6.33
CA GLU A 474 39.25 -3.31 -6.71
C GLU A 474 40.76 -3.51 -6.50
N LYS A 475 41.16 -4.57 -5.80
CA LYS A 475 42.55 -5.03 -5.71
C LYS A 475 42.88 -5.96 -6.86
#